data_AF-A0A7S1LV35-F1
#
_entry.id   AF-A0A7S1LV35-F1
#
_cell.length_a   1.000
_cell.length_b   1.000
_cell.length_c   1.000
_cell.angle_alpha   90.00
_cell.angle_beta   90.00
_cell.angle_gamma   90.00
#
_symmetry.space_group_name_H-M   'P 1'
#
loop_
_entity.id
_entity.type
_entity.pdbx_description
1 polymer ?
#
loop_
_entity_poly.entity_id
_entity_poly.type
_entity_poly.pdbx_seq_one_letter_code
_entity_poly.pdbx_strand_id
1 'polypeptide(L)'
;AGAGGDAAAAAADAAPVAEAPAQKPEGGGQQPGPSKKEKRSRRGPSICFRYFRGACKFDDCKFSHVKPSKLTTEEQAEVLRELPLRKFEQDLADVVRSLNIPRCKDFHQKGGCRRVPGKCHYWHLTDAVTARWAGFNFWCDVCSKAFTSEDQMQAHQEARPHLDAVARAGGSSSASSGWGRGGGWRGRGDSGR
;
A
#
# COMPACT_ATOMS: atom_id res chain seq x y z
N ALA A 1 32.15 14.42 36.79
CA ALA A 1 32.29 13.09 37.41
C ALA A 1 31.08 12.27 37.02
N GLY A 2 31.30 11.13 36.35
CA GLY A 2 30.25 10.31 35.75
C GLY A 2 30.79 9.61 34.51
N ALA A 3 31.79 8.76 34.72
CA ALA A 3 32.36 7.87 33.73
C ALA A 3 31.56 6.56 33.71
N GLY A 4 31.46 5.92 32.53
CA GLY A 4 30.95 4.56 32.38
C GLY A 4 29.98 4.47 31.18
N GLY A 5 30.18 3.61 30.20
CA GLY A 5 31.21 2.59 30.03
C GLY A 5 31.06 1.98 28.63
N ASP A 6 32.20 1.73 28.00
CA ASP A 6 32.37 0.87 26.83
C ASP A 6 32.22 -0.61 27.21
N ALA A 7 31.34 -1.33 26.53
CA ALA A 7 31.29 -2.79 26.45
C ALA A 7 30.21 -3.16 25.40
N ALA A 8 30.30 -4.20 24.58
CA ALA A 8 31.35 -5.13 24.23
C ALA A 8 30.90 -5.81 22.92
N ALA A 9 31.87 -6.32 22.17
CA ALA A 9 31.67 -7.18 21.01
C ALA A 9 31.08 -8.55 21.39
N ALA A 10 30.33 -9.17 20.46
CA ALA A 10 30.17 -10.63 20.32
C ALA A 10 29.66 -10.90 18.88
N ALA A 11 30.48 -11.49 18.01
CA ALA A 11 30.58 -12.93 17.75
C ALA A 11 29.25 -13.50 17.20
N ALA A 12 29.10 -13.69 15.89
CA ALA A 12 29.52 -14.86 15.12
C ALA A 12 28.86 -16.16 15.61
N ASP A 13 27.86 -16.64 14.86
CA ASP A 13 27.65 -18.08 14.66
C ASP A 13 26.94 -18.32 13.31
N ALA A 14 27.66 -18.96 12.40
CA ALA A 14 27.18 -19.40 11.11
C ALA A 14 26.74 -20.87 11.25
N ALA A 15 25.44 -21.13 11.16
CA ALA A 15 24.93 -22.49 11.12
C ALA A 15 24.93 -23.04 9.68
N PRO A 16 25.56 -24.19 9.41
CA PRO A 16 25.39 -24.95 8.18
C PRO A 16 24.14 -25.84 8.30
N VAL A 17 23.17 -25.69 7.41
CA VAL A 17 22.03 -26.61 7.30
C VAL A 17 21.98 -27.28 5.93
N ALA A 18 22.45 -28.52 5.96
CA ALA A 18 21.85 -29.71 5.36
C ALA A 18 21.42 -29.67 3.89
N GLU A 19 22.29 -30.29 3.09
CA GLU A 19 22.04 -30.99 1.84
C GLU A 19 20.75 -31.83 1.88
N ALA A 20 19.80 -31.53 0.99
CA ALA A 20 18.59 -32.30 0.82
C ALA A 20 18.76 -33.34 -0.32
N PRO A 21 18.31 -34.60 -0.14
CA PRO A 21 18.51 -35.66 -1.12
C PRO A 21 17.61 -35.52 -2.35
N ALA A 22 18.19 -35.87 -3.48
CA ALA A 22 17.56 -36.03 -4.78
C ALA A 22 16.37 -37.01 -4.73
N GLN A 23 15.20 -36.56 -5.17
CA GLN A 23 14.06 -37.43 -5.49
C GLN A 23 14.01 -37.63 -7.00
N LYS A 24 14.16 -38.90 -7.43
CA LYS A 24 13.96 -39.36 -8.80
C LYS A 24 12.47 -39.52 -9.12
N PRO A 25 12.11 -39.51 -10.42
CA PRO A 25 10.77 -39.29 -10.92
C PRO A 25 9.98 -40.60 -11.11
N GLU A 26 8.78 -40.45 -11.69
CA GLU A 26 8.01 -41.47 -12.41
C GLU A 26 6.96 -42.24 -11.59
N GLY A 27 5.76 -41.65 -11.56
CA GLY A 27 4.51 -42.34 -11.28
C GLY A 27 3.45 -41.84 -12.25
N GLY A 28 3.34 -42.50 -13.41
CA GLY A 28 2.29 -42.29 -14.39
C GLY A 28 0.93 -42.71 -13.83
N GLY A 29 0.23 -41.76 -13.22
CA GLY A 29 -1.17 -41.90 -12.84
C GLY A 29 -2.08 -41.48 -13.99
N GLN A 30 -2.84 -42.43 -14.53
CA GLN A 30 -3.93 -42.22 -15.48
C GLN A 30 -4.78 -41.01 -15.10
N GLN A 31 -4.86 -40.02 -15.99
CA GLN A 31 -5.76 -38.88 -15.83
C GLN A 31 -7.21 -39.37 -15.91
N PRO A 32 -8.03 -39.26 -14.85
CA PRO A 32 -9.46 -39.44 -14.98
C PRO A 32 -10.00 -38.33 -15.90
N GLY A 33 -10.72 -38.74 -16.94
CA GLY A 33 -11.30 -37.83 -17.92
C GLY A 33 -12.21 -36.76 -17.28
N PRO A 34 -12.37 -35.60 -17.94
CA PRO A 34 -13.14 -34.47 -17.42
C PRO A 34 -14.60 -34.88 -17.21
N SER A 35 -14.97 -35.10 -15.95
CA SER A 35 -16.34 -35.39 -15.57
C SER A 35 -17.18 -34.12 -15.67
N LYS A 36 -18.41 -34.25 -16.21
CA LYS A 36 -19.40 -33.21 -16.55
C LYS A 36 -19.91 -32.31 -15.40
N LYS A 37 -19.08 -31.95 -14.42
CA LYS A 37 -19.34 -30.96 -13.36
C LYS A 37 -18.72 -29.57 -13.65
N GLU A 38 -18.20 -29.34 -14.85
CA GLU A 38 -17.53 -28.11 -15.28
C GLU A 38 -18.47 -26.95 -15.69
N LYS A 39 -19.69 -26.93 -15.13
CA LYS A 39 -20.63 -25.79 -15.24
C LYS A 39 -20.80 -25.02 -13.94
N ARG A 40 -19.92 -25.22 -12.95
CA ARG A 40 -19.83 -24.31 -11.79
C ARG A 40 -19.03 -23.07 -12.17
N SER A 41 -19.74 -22.21 -12.88
CA SER A 41 -19.69 -20.76 -12.90
C SER A 41 -18.30 -20.11 -12.83
N ARG A 42 -18.03 -19.32 -13.86
CA ARG A 42 -17.15 -18.15 -13.89
C ARG A 42 -17.48 -17.16 -12.76
N ARG A 43 -17.36 -17.57 -11.49
CA ARG A 43 -17.33 -16.68 -10.35
C ARG A 43 -16.02 -15.93 -10.51
N GLY A 44 -16.12 -14.64 -10.80
CA GLY A 44 -14.93 -13.79 -10.83
C GLY A 44 -14.17 -13.93 -9.50
N PRO A 45 -12.88 -13.62 -9.48
CA PRO A 45 -12.04 -13.73 -8.29
C PRO A 45 -12.49 -12.83 -7.12
N SER A 46 -13.52 -11.99 -7.32
CA SER A 46 -13.95 -11.00 -6.37
C SER A 46 -14.45 -11.61 -5.05
N ILE A 47 -13.92 -10.99 -3.99
CA ILE A 47 -14.08 -11.42 -2.61
C ILE A 47 -15.41 -10.91 -2.06
N CYS A 48 -16.08 -11.73 -1.27
CA CYS A 48 -17.33 -11.36 -0.63
C CYS A 48 -17.09 -10.45 0.58
N PHE A 49 -17.20 -9.13 0.41
CA PHE A 49 -17.10 -8.18 1.53
C PHE A 49 -18.22 -8.34 2.58
N ARG A 50 -19.41 -8.81 2.17
CA ARG A 50 -20.48 -9.15 3.13
C ARG A 50 -20.07 -10.29 4.05
N TYR A 51 -19.26 -11.22 3.55
CA TYR A 51 -18.73 -12.31 4.35
C TYR A 51 -17.64 -11.84 5.30
N PHE A 52 -16.79 -10.88 4.90
CA PHE A 52 -15.83 -10.27 5.81
C PHE A 52 -16.50 -9.64 7.03
N ARG A 53 -17.70 -9.06 6.85
CA ARG A 53 -18.51 -8.51 7.93
C ARG A 53 -19.32 -9.55 8.71
N GLY A 54 -19.27 -10.83 8.32
CA GLY A 54 -20.12 -11.89 8.92
C GLY A 54 -21.60 -11.80 8.55
N ALA A 55 -21.98 -10.96 7.58
CA ALA A 55 -23.37 -10.73 7.17
C ALA A 55 -23.81 -11.58 5.95
N CYS A 56 -22.92 -12.42 5.41
CA CYS A 56 -23.23 -13.30 4.28
C CYS A 56 -23.67 -14.68 4.75
N LYS A 57 -24.77 -15.20 4.17
CA LYS A 57 -25.36 -16.50 4.52
C LYS A 57 -24.83 -17.69 3.71
N PHE A 58 -23.71 -17.53 2.98
CA PHE A 58 -23.02 -18.55 2.18
C PHE A 58 -23.78 -19.18 1.00
N ASP A 59 -25.03 -19.62 1.20
CA ASP A 59 -25.73 -20.57 0.31
C ASP A 59 -25.96 -20.01 -1.10
N ASP A 60 -26.21 -18.69 -1.22
CA ASP A 60 -26.49 -18.03 -2.51
C ASP A 60 -25.44 -16.99 -2.94
N CYS A 61 -24.29 -16.93 -2.25
CA CYS A 61 -23.32 -15.90 -2.62
C CYS A 61 -22.58 -16.24 -3.91
N LYS A 62 -22.54 -15.27 -4.82
CA LYS A 62 -21.78 -15.35 -6.08
C LYS A 62 -20.26 -15.17 -5.88
N PHE A 63 -19.85 -14.54 -4.79
CA PHE A 63 -18.47 -14.15 -4.51
C PHE A 63 -17.69 -15.23 -3.74
N SER A 64 -16.36 -15.11 -3.70
CA SER A 64 -15.51 -16.03 -2.94
C SER A 64 -15.58 -15.74 -1.43
N HIS A 65 -15.68 -16.80 -0.62
CA HIS A 65 -15.68 -16.72 0.84
C HIS A 65 -14.34 -17.17 1.40
N VAL A 66 -13.38 -16.24 1.45
CA VAL A 66 -12.05 -16.51 2.01
C VAL A 66 -11.97 -15.87 3.40
N LYS A 67 -11.46 -16.61 4.38
CA LYS A 67 -11.25 -16.06 5.74
C LYS A 67 -10.12 -15.00 5.68
N PRO A 68 -10.23 -13.88 6.41
CA PRO A 68 -9.21 -12.82 6.42
C PRO A 68 -7.77 -13.34 6.63
N SER A 69 -7.58 -14.26 7.58
CA SER A 69 -6.27 -14.84 7.89
C SER A 69 -5.68 -15.76 6.81
N LYS A 70 -6.46 -16.12 5.77
CA LYS A 70 -6.05 -17.03 4.70
C LYS A 70 -5.99 -16.34 3.33
N LEU A 71 -6.14 -15.03 3.27
CA LEU A 71 -6.06 -14.27 2.02
C LEU A 71 -4.65 -14.34 1.45
N THR A 72 -4.54 -14.69 0.17
CA THR A 72 -3.28 -14.58 -0.54
C THR A 72 -2.90 -13.11 -0.77
N THR A 73 -1.65 -12.85 -1.13
CA THR A 73 -1.18 -11.48 -1.43
C THR A 73 -1.92 -10.83 -2.59
N GLU A 74 -2.36 -11.62 -3.57
CA GLU A 74 -3.10 -11.16 -4.74
C GLU A 74 -4.53 -10.79 -4.35
N GLU A 75 -5.15 -11.61 -3.50
CA GLU A 75 -6.49 -11.34 -2.95
C GLU A 75 -6.48 -10.09 -2.06
N GLN A 76 -5.44 -9.91 -1.24
CA GLN A 76 -5.26 -8.66 -0.47
C GLN A 76 -5.15 -7.44 -1.38
N ALA A 77 -4.40 -7.53 -2.48
CA ALA A 77 -4.31 -6.45 -3.45
C ALA A 77 -5.68 -6.17 -4.12
N GLU A 78 -6.49 -7.20 -4.38
CA GLU A 78 -7.86 -7.04 -4.87
C GLU A 78 -8.74 -6.31 -3.85
N VAL A 79 -8.66 -6.65 -2.57
CA VAL A 79 -9.33 -5.92 -1.49
C VAL A 79 -8.94 -4.44 -1.52
N LEU A 80 -7.63 -4.13 -1.57
CA LEU A 80 -7.15 -2.74 -1.59
C LEU A 80 -7.66 -1.93 -2.79
N ARG A 81 -7.87 -2.56 -3.95
CA ARG A 81 -8.41 -1.88 -5.14
C ARG A 81 -9.90 -1.57 -5.01
N GLU A 82 -10.67 -2.43 -4.36
CA GLU A 82 -12.12 -2.26 -4.23
C GLU A 82 -12.52 -1.33 -3.07
N LEU A 83 -11.71 -1.21 -2.01
CA LEU A 83 -12.07 -0.43 -0.81
C LEU A 83 -12.37 1.06 -1.10
N PRO A 84 -11.60 1.80 -1.91
CA PRO A 84 -11.89 3.21 -2.19
C PRO A 84 -13.21 3.43 -2.95
N LEU A 85 -13.71 2.40 -3.65
CA LEU A 85 -14.97 2.47 -4.40
C LEU A 85 -16.19 2.26 -3.50
N ARG A 86 -15.99 1.83 -2.25
CA ARG A 86 -17.06 1.49 -1.31
C ARG A 86 -17.27 2.61 -0.29
N LYS A 87 -18.50 2.65 0.25
CA LYS A 87 -18.78 3.48 1.43
C LYS A 87 -17.98 2.94 2.61
N PHE A 88 -17.44 3.85 3.42
CA PHE A 88 -16.70 3.48 4.61
C PHE A 88 -17.62 2.79 5.62
N GLU A 89 -17.22 1.61 6.09
CA GLU A 89 -17.94 0.81 7.07
C GLU A 89 -16.97 0.38 8.17
N GLN A 90 -17.29 0.71 9.42
CA GLN A 90 -16.38 0.51 10.57
C GLN A 90 -16.03 -0.98 10.77
N ASP A 91 -17.04 -1.87 10.77
CA ASP A 91 -16.84 -3.31 10.96
C ASP A 91 -15.87 -3.89 9.92
N LEU A 92 -16.00 -3.43 8.67
CA LEU A 92 -15.13 -3.88 7.59
C LEU A 92 -13.71 -3.31 7.76
N ALA A 93 -13.59 -2.08 8.24
CA ALA A 93 -12.31 -1.44 8.49
C ALA A 93 -11.53 -2.13 9.62
N ASP A 94 -12.21 -2.63 10.66
CA ASP A 94 -11.60 -3.46 11.70
C ASP A 94 -11.03 -4.77 11.12
N VAL A 95 -11.78 -5.43 10.24
CA VAL A 95 -11.32 -6.65 9.54
C VAL A 95 -10.13 -6.35 8.62
N VAL A 96 -10.19 -5.27 7.84
CA VAL A 96 -9.08 -4.86 6.96
C VAL A 96 -7.83 -4.52 7.76
N ARG A 97 -7.96 -3.85 8.92
CA ARG A 97 -6.84 -3.60 9.83
C ARG A 97 -6.20 -4.89 10.33
N SER A 98 -7.00 -5.92 10.62
CA SER A 98 -6.47 -7.23 11.06
C SER A 98 -5.61 -7.94 10.01
N LEU A 99 -5.68 -7.53 8.73
CA LEU A 99 -4.82 -8.07 7.68
C LEU A 99 -3.36 -7.61 7.79
N ASN A 100 -3.06 -6.60 8.61
CA ASN A 100 -1.71 -6.08 8.86
C ASN A 100 -0.91 -5.78 7.57
N ILE A 101 -1.60 -5.30 6.53
CA ILE A 101 -0.95 -5.03 5.24
C ILE A 101 0.03 -3.86 5.42
N PRO A 102 1.32 -4.03 5.08
CA PRO A 102 2.32 -2.96 5.23
C PRO A 102 2.12 -1.81 4.23
N ARG A 103 2.67 -0.63 4.57
CA ARG A 103 2.69 0.55 3.69
C ARG A 103 3.75 0.42 2.60
N CYS A 104 3.48 0.99 1.42
CA CYS A 104 4.46 0.98 0.34
C CYS A 104 5.58 1.96 0.63
N LYS A 105 6.79 1.45 0.89
CA LYS A 105 7.98 2.26 1.16
C LYS A 105 8.31 3.22 0.01
N ASP A 106 8.32 2.74 -1.22
CA ASP A 106 8.65 3.55 -2.40
C ASP A 106 7.64 4.69 -2.59
N PHE A 107 6.35 4.39 -2.46
CA PHE A 107 5.29 5.38 -2.62
C PHE A 107 5.46 6.53 -1.61
N HIS A 108 5.70 6.20 -0.34
CA HIS A 108 5.84 7.21 0.72
C HIS A 108 7.14 8.02 0.64
N GLN A 109 8.24 7.43 0.19
CA GLN A 109 9.53 8.14 0.12
C GLN A 109 9.68 8.98 -1.14
N LYS A 110 9.14 8.51 -2.27
CA LYS A 110 9.36 9.12 -3.59
C LYS A 110 8.12 9.82 -4.15
N GLY A 111 6.96 9.68 -3.50
CA GLY A 111 5.68 10.15 -4.04
C GLY A 111 5.13 9.28 -5.17
N GLY A 112 5.69 8.09 -5.39
CA GLY A 112 5.29 7.21 -6.49
C GLY A 112 5.75 5.77 -6.28
N CYS A 113 4.94 4.82 -6.74
CA CYS A 113 5.27 3.39 -6.69
C CYS A 113 5.89 2.95 -8.02
N ARG A 114 6.98 2.19 -7.97
CA ARG A 114 7.62 1.62 -9.17
C ARG A 114 6.82 0.47 -9.77
N ARG A 115 5.92 -0.15 -9.00
CA ARG A 115 5.07 -1.24 -9.48
C ARG A 115 3.98 -0.69 -10.38
N VAL A 116 3.58 -1.51 -11.36
CA VAL A 116 2.45 -1.23 -12.24
C VAL A 116 1.21 -0.92 -11.38
N PRO A 117 0.41 0.12 -11.71
CA PRO A 117 -0.80 0.46 -10.97
C PRO A 117 -1.71 -0.76 -10.83
N GLY A 118 -2.20 -1.00 -9.61
CA GLY A 118 -3.05 -2.14 -9.27
C GLY A 118 -2.32 -3.47 -9.02
N LYS A 119 -0.98 -3.53 -9.12
CA LYS A 119 -0.16 -4.71 -8.74
C LYS A 119 0.67 -4.50 -7.48
N CYS A 120 0.53 -3.34 -6.82
CA CYS A 120 1.17 -3.15 -5.53
C CYS A 120 0.33 -3.82 -4.44
N HIS A 121 0.98 -4.64 -3.61
CA HIS A 121 0.31 -5.36 -2.51
C HIS A 121 0.36 -4.56 -1.19
N TYR A 122 0.89 -3.34 -1.24
CA TYR A 122 1.12 -2.47 -0.09
C TYR A 122 0.20 -1.27 -0.16
N TRP A 123 -0.14 -0.67 0.99
CA TRP A 123 -0.95 0.55 1.02
C TRP A 123 -0.27 1.71 0.30
N HIS A 124 -1.02 2.33 -0.61
CA HIS A 124 -0.74 3.64 -1.16
C HIS A 124 -1.71 4.63 -0.51
N LEU A 125 -1.24 5.38 0.47
CA LEU A 125 -2.07 6.39 1.13
C LEU A 125 -2.11 7.63 0.22
N THR A 126 -3.08 7.66 -0.69
CA THR A 126 -3.30 8.76 -1.65
C THR A 126 -4.32 9.77 -1.17
N ASP A 127 -5.25 9.33 -0.32
CA ASP A 127 -6.47 10.05 0.00
C ASP A 127 -6.94 9.71 1.42
N ALA A 128 -7.79 10.58 1.97
CA ALA A 128 -8.34 10.43 3.31
C ALA A 128 -9.16 9.13 3.47
N VAL A 129 -9.85 8.67 2.43
CA VAL A 129 -10.69 7.46 2.50
C VAL A 129 -9.81 6.21 2.64
N THR A 130 -8.79 6.09 1.79
CA THR A 130 -7.80 5.01 1.87
C THR A 130 -7.03 5.03 3.19
N ALA A 131 -6.67 6.21 3.69
CA ALA A 131 -6.05 6.36 5.02
C ALA A 131 -6.94 5.85 6.15
N ARG A 132 -8.24 6.16 6.11
CA ARG A 132 -9.21 5.66 7.09
C ARG A 132 -9.36 4.15 7.07
N TRP A 133 -9.39 3.54 5.88
CA TRP A 133 -9.39 2.07 5.76
C TRP A 133 -8.14 1.42 6.36
N ALA A 134 -6.99 2.08 6.23
CA ALA A 134 -5.73 1.64 6.83
C ALA A 134 -5.64 1.92 8.34
N GLY A 135 -6.68 2.52 8.97
CA GLY A 135 -6.73 2.80 10.40
C GLY A 135 -6.25 4.18 10.82
N PHE A 136 -6.01 5.09 9.88
CA PHE A 136 -5.65 6.46 10.18
C PHE A 136 -6.89 7.36 10.09
N ASN A 137 -7.36 7.84 11.23
CA ASN A 137 -8.56 8.67 11.29
C ASN A 137 -8.31 10.12 10.81
N PHE A 138 -7.05 10.55 10.85
CA PHE A 138 -6.63 11.91 10.59
C PHE A 138 -5.74 11.96 9.34
N TRP A 139 -6.04 12.87 8.42
CA TRP A 139 -5.35 12.99 7.14
C TRP A 139 -5.10 14.47 6.81
N CYS A 140 -3.88 14.76 6.36
CA CYS A 140 -3.47 16.08 5.89
C CYS A 140 -3.38 16.08 4.37
N ASP A 141 -4.28 16.80 3.69
CA ASP A 141 -4.32 16.87 2.22
C ASP A 141 -3.08 17.56 1.62
N VAL A 142 -2.54 18.56 2.31
CA VAL A 142 -1.39 19.35 1.84
C VAL A 142 -0.11 18.52 1.79
N CYS A 143 0.13 17.71 2.82
CA CYS A 143 1.33 16.89 2.93
C CYS A 143 1.10 15.43 2.50
N SER A 144 -0.14 15.05 2.23
CA SER A 144 -0.57 13.66 1.99
C SER A 144 -0.05 12.68 3.05
N LYS A 145 -0.19 13.07 4.33
CA LYS A 145 0.27 12.30 5.49
C LYS A 145 -0.92 11.90 6.36
N ALA A 146 -0.87 10.67 6.84
CA ALA A 146 -1.89 10.09 7.71
C ALA A 146 -1.38 10.01 9.16
N PHE A 147 -2.27 10.28 10.12
CA PHE A 147 -1.99 10.31 11.56
C PHE A 147 -2.99 9.43 12.31
N THR A 148 -2.55 8.88 13.45
CA THR A 148 -3.38 8.00 14.28
C THR A 148 -4.13 8.76 15.37
N SER A 149 -3.70 9.98 15.69
CA SER A 149 -4.28 10.84 16.73
C SER A 149 -4.41 12.28 16.25
N GLU A 150 -5.34 13.01 16.88
CA GLU A 150 -5.60 14.43 16.61
C GLU A 150 -4.40 15.28 16.98
N ASP A 151 -3.79 15.04 18.16
CA ASP A 151 -2.61 15.76 18.63
C ASP A 151 -1.44 15.68 17.64
N GLN A 152 -1.22 14.52 17.00
CA GLN A 152 -0.20 14.37 15.96
C GLN A 152 -0.52 15.19 14.71
N MET A 153 -1.80 15.28 14.33
CA MET A 153 -2.23 16.09 13.18
C MET A 153 -2.08 17.57 13.49
N GLN A 154 -2.46 18.02 14.68
CA GLN A 154 -2.32 19.42 15.10
C GLN A 154 -0.83 19.81 15.18
N ALA A 155 -0.01 19.02 15.87
CA ALA A 155 1.44 19.26 15.93
C ALA A 155 2.08 19.26 14.54
N HIS A 156 1.58 18.45 13.60
CA HIS A 156 2.01 18.48 12.21
C HIS A 156 1.61 19.77 11.50
N GLN A 157 0.38 20.26 11.69
CA GLN A 157 -0.13 21.48 11.06
C GLN A 157 0.63 22.73 11.53
N GLU A 158 1.03 22.76 12.80
CA GLU A 158 1.83 23.85 13.37
C GLU A 158 3.31 23.80 12.97
N ALA A 159 3.79 22.66 12.44
CA ALA A 159 5.18 22.48 12.07
C ALA A 159 5.56 23.28 10.82
N ARG A 160 6.75 23.91 10.86
CA ARG A 160 7.30 24.70 9.72
C ARG A 160 7.23 23.99 8.35
N PRO A 161 7.56 22.69 8.21
CA PRO A 161 7.47 22.03 6.91
C PRO A 161 6.05 21.98 6.33
N HIS A 162 5.03 21.93 7.18
CA HIS A 162 3.64 21.99 6.74
C HIS A 162 3.29 23.41 6.29
N LEU A 163 3.63 24.43 7.10
CA LEU A 163 3.39 25.84 6.76
C LEU A 163 4.07 26.24 5.44
N ASP A 164 5.31 25.78 5.21
CA ASP A 164 6.03 26.00 3.96
C ASP A 164 5.32 25.33 2.77
N ALA A 165 4.77 24.12 2.97
CA ALA A 165 3.99 23.42 1.95
C ALA A 165 2.66 24.11 1.65
N VAL A 166 1.96 24.61 2.68
CA VAL A 166 0.72 25.41 2.54
C VAL A 166 1.00 26.69 1.76
N ALA A 167 2.07 27.42 2.09
CA ALA A 167 2.45 28.64 1.39
C ALA A 167 2.74 28.38 -0.10
N ARG A 168 3.41 27.26 -0.43
CA ARG A 168 3.67 26.84 -1.82
C ARG A 168 2.40 26.42 -2.56
N ALA A 169 1.47 25.74 -1.89
CA ALA A 169 0.21 25.31 -2.49
C ALA A 169 -0.76 26.49 -2.71
N GLY A 170 -0.85 27.42 -1.77
CA GLY A 170 -1.71 28.60 -1.83
C GLY A 170 -1.20 29.72 -2.74
N GLY A 171 0.10 29.74 -3.05
CA GLY A 171 0.71 30.74 -3.94
C GLY A 171 0.43 30.54 -5.44
N SER A 172 -0.22 29.44 -5.83
CA SER A 172 -0.42 29.10 -7.25
C SER A 172 -1.64 29.79 -7.91
N SER A 173 -2.44 30.56 -7.17
CA SER A 173 -3.72 31.07 -7.67
C SER A 173 -3.72 32.55 -8.10
N SER A 174 -2.61 33.29 -8.01
CA SER A 174 -2.62 34.74 -8.29
C SER A 174 -1.49 35.28 -9.20
N ALA A 175 -0.60 34.44 -9.73
CA ALA A 175 0.50 34.90 -10.60
C ALA A 175 0.31 34.59 -12.10
N SER A 176 -0.90 34.28 -12.56
CA SER A 176 -1.25 34.20 -14.00
C SER A 176 -1.63 35.58 -14.56
N SER A 177 -0.78 36.59 -14.39
CA SER A 177 -0.94 37.91 -15.04
C SER A 177 0.39 38.65 -15.11
N GLY A 178 1.42 37.99 -15.65
CA GLY A 178 2.74 38.60 -15.80
C GLY A 178 3.48 38.06 -17.00
N TRP A 179 2.93 38.28 -18.19
CA TRP A 179 3.62 38.10 -19.46
C TRP A 179 4.74 39.16 -19.59
N GLY A 180 5.74 39.11 -18.69
CA GLY A 180 6.98 39.85 -18.79
C GLY A 180 7.90 39.18 -19.79
N ARG A 181 7.53 39.27 -21.07
CA ARG A 181 8.46 39.10 -22.18
C ARG A 181 9.62 40.08 -21.96
N GLY A 182 10.81 39.58 -21.63
CA GLY A 182 11.95 40.46 -21.49
C GLY A 182 13.28 39.74 -21.30
N GLY A 183 14.07 39.70 -22.39
CA GLY A 183 15.54 39.71 -22.28
C GLY A 183 16.22 38.39 -22.54
N GLY A 184 16.66 38.20 -23.79
CA GLY A 184 17.36 37.02 -24.27
C GLY A 184 18.66 36.67 -23.52
N TRP A 185 18.89 35.36 -23.38
CA TRP A 185 20.23 34.80 -23.25
C TRP A 185 20.62 34.18 -24.59
N ARG A 186 21.11 35.04 -25.48
CA ARG A 186 21.98 34.62 -26.59
C ARG A 186 23.42 34.79 -26.09
N GLY A 187 24.16 33.69 -26.06
CA GLY A 187 25.59 33.64 -25.81
C GLY A 187 25.96 32.16 -25.68
N ARG A 188 26.21 31.41 -26.75
CA ARG A 188 27.28 31.51 -27.77
C ARG A 188 28.66 31.25 -27.15
N GLY A 189 29.31 30.20 -27.64
CA GLY A 189 30.72 29.88 -27.43
C GLY A 189 30.89 28.68 -26.49
N ASP A 190 31.78 27.72 -26.74
CA ASP A 190 32.77 27.62 -27.79
C ASP A 190 33.34 26.18 -27.74
N SER A 191 33.64 25.66 -28.91
CA SER A 191 34.21 24.34 -29.16
C SER A 191 35.72 24.33 -28.91
N GLY A 192 36.19 23.45 -28.02
CA GLY A 192 37.59 23.04 -27.90
C GLY A 192 37.73 22.08 -26.73
N ARG A 193 38.41 20.94 -26.81
CA ARG A 193 39.36 20.40 -27.77
C ARG A 193 39.47 18.89 -27.53
#